data_AF-R9MUL5-F1
#
_entry.id   AF-R9MUL5-F1
#
_cell.length_a   1.000
_cell.length_b   1.000
_cell.length_c   1.000
_cell.angle_alpha   90.00
_cell.angle_beta   90.00
_cell.angle_gamma   90.00
#
_symmetry.space_group_name_H-M   'P 1'
#
loop_
_entity.id
_entity.type
_entity.pdbx_description
1 polymer ?
#
loop_
_entity_poly.entity_id
_entity_poly.type
_entity_poly.pdbx_seq_one_letter_code
_entity_poly.pdbx_strand_id
1 'polypeptide(L)' 'MLTAGRKMKIEKIRCEICDNHCEIEAEVEDGEVLDASGNGCMKGFIFAQQEIRRMEEE' A
#
# COMPACT_ATOMS: atom_id res chain seq x y z
N MET A 1 -29.41 -5.13 -6.19
CA MET A 1 -28.00 -5.16 -6.63
C MET A 1 -27.29 -4.09 -5.81
N LEU A 2 -26.64 -4.48 -4.71
CA LEU A 2 -25.86 -3.54 -3.90
C LEU A 2 -24.48 -3.44 -4.55
N THR A 3 -24.31 -2.54 -5.51
CA THR A 3 -22.96 -2.13 -5.95
C THR A 3 -22.44 -1.18 -4.87
N ALA A 4 -21.97 -1.73 -3.75
CA ALA A 4 -21.13 -0.98 -2.83
C ALA A 4 -19.93 -0.50 -3.64
N GLY A 5 -19.85 0.80 -3.88
CA GLY A 5 -18.71 1.39 -4.57
C GLY A 5 -17.47 1.13 -3.73
N ARG A 6 -16.56 0.31 -4.24
CA ARG A 6 -15.27 0.06 -3.59
C ARG A 6 -14.49 1.36 -3.52
N LYS A 7 -13.87 1.66 -2.37
CA LYS A 7 -13.07 2.87 -2.22
C LYS A 7 -11.65 2.56 -2.68
N MET A 8 -11.33 3.02 -3.89
CA MET A 8 -9.97 2.98 -4.43
C MET A 8 -9.23 4.29 -4.10
N LYS A 9 -8.00 4.16 -3.61
CA LYS A 9 -7.10 5.29 -3.31
C LYS A 9 -5.65 4.95 -3.64
N ILE A 10 -4.84 5.97 -3.87
CA ILE A 10 -3.39 5.84 -4.02
C ILE A 10 -2.74 6.38 -2.75
N GLU A 11 -1.93 5.56 -2.10
CA GLU A 11 -1.21 5.92 -0.89
C GLU A 11 0.29 5.97 -1.15
N LYS A 12 0.95 7.01 -0.62
CA LYS A 12 2.39 7.20 -0.77
C LYS A 12 3.09 6.79 0.51
N ILE A 13 3.93 5.75 0.41
CA ILE A 13 4.60 5.13 1.54
C ILE A 13 6.11 5.20 1.31
N ARG A 14 6.85 5.58 2.34
CA ARG A 14 8.31 5.47 2.35
C ARG A 14 8.71 4.18 3.04
N CYS A 15 9.38 3.28 2.33
CA CYS A 15 9.84 2.02 2.89
C CYS A 15 10.96 2.24 3.91
N GLU A 16 10.92 1.52 5.03
CA GLU A 16 11.93 1.62 6.10
C GLU A 16 12.71 0.31 6.34
N ILE A 17 12.54 -0.69 5.47
CA ILE A 17 13.12 -2.02 5.65
C ILE A 17 14.63 -2.08 5.35
N CYS A 18 15.13 -1.24 4.43
CA CYS A 18 16.55 -1.16 4.10
C CYS A 18 16.97 0.29 3.85
N ASP A 19 18.28 0.53 3.78
CA ASP A 19 18.88 1.87 3.68
C ASP A 19 18.54 2.61 2.37
N ASN A 20 17.93 1.94 1.38
CA ASN A 20 17.50 2.59 0.13
C ASN A 20 16.30 3.51 0.35
N HIS A 21 15.48 3.25 1.37
CA HIS A 21 14.30 4.03 1.70
C HIS A 21 13.40 4.40 0.52
N CYS A 22 13.07 3.40 -0.30
CA CYS A 22 12.31 3.58 -1.53
C CYS A 22 10.94 4.21 -1.29
N GLU A 23 10.52 5.12 -2.17
CA GLU A 23 9.12 5.53 -2.27
C GLU A 23 8.30 4.44 -2.98
N ILE A 24 7.11 4.19 -2.45
CA ILE A 24 6.15 3.23 -2.94
C ILE A 24 4.82 3.96 -3.13
N GLU A 25 4.23 3.84 -4.31
CA GLU A 25 2.86 4.25 -4.58
C GLU A 25 2.00 3.00 -4.56
N ALA A 26 1.16 2.85 -3.53
CA ALA A 26 0.29 1.69 -3.33
C ALA A 26 -1.13 1.99 -3.81
N GLU A 27 -1.65 1.17 -4.72
CA GLU A 27 -3.06 1.18 -5.10
C GLU A 27 -3.83 0.37 -4.05
N VAL A 28 -4.69 1.03 -3.28
CA VAL A 28 -5.43 0.44 -2.16
C VAL A 28 -6.91 0.41 -2.50
N GLU A 29 -7.53 -0.76 -2.34
CA GLU A 29 -8.97 -0.96 -2.44
C GLU A 29 -9.48 -1.59 -1.15
N ASP A 30 -10.44 -0.92 -0.49
CA ASP A 30 -11.09 -1.40 0.74
C ASP A 30 -10.08 -1.86 1.84
N GLY A 31 -8.94 -1.14 1.94
CA GLY A 31 -7.90 -1.38 2.94
C GLY A 31 -6.87 -2.46 2.56
N GLU A 32 -6.92 -2.98 1.34
CA GLU A 32 -5.95 -3.95 0.82
C GLU A 32 -5.15 -3.37 -0.35
N VAL A 33 -3.83 -3.63 -0.40
CA VAL A 33 -3.01 -3.22 -1.55
C VAL A 33 -3.26 -4.17 -2.71
N LEU A 34 -3.74 -3.63 -3.83
CA LEU A 34 -3.95 -4.34 -5.09
C LEU A 34 -2.68 -4.36 -5.93
N ASP A 35 -2.00 -3.22 -6.03
CA ASP A 35 -0.76 -3.05 -6.77
C ASP A 35 0.18 -2.07 -6.06
N ALA A 36 1.48 -2.18 -6.32
CA ALA A 36 2.47 -1.25 -5.79
C ALA A 36 3.52 -0.91 -6.85
N SER A 37 3.66 0.38 -7.10
CA SER A 37 4.64 0.94 -8.02
C SER A 37 5.78 1.64 -7.28
N GLY A 38 6.94 1.80 -7.93
CA GLY A 38 8.15 2.40 -7.36
C GLY A 38 9.37 1.51 -7.53
N ASN A 39 10.33 1.61 -6.60
CA ASN A 39 11.48 0.71 -6.59
C ASN A 39 11.07 -0.66 -6.01
N GLY A 40 10.54 -1.51 -6.89
CA GLY A 40 9.84 -2.75 -6.59
C GLY A 40 10.73 -3.87 -6.10
N CYS A 41 10.90 -3.97 -4.78
CA CYS A 41 11.42 -5.17 -4.13
C CYS A 41 10.32 -5.86 -3.32
N MET A 42 10.43 -7.18 -3.15
CA MET A 42 9.43 -7.96 -2.41
C MET A 42 9.26 -7.48 -0.95
N LYS A 43 10.34 -7.01 -0.32
CA LYS A 43 10.30 -6.45 1.03
C LYS A 43 9.46 -5.18 1.11
N GLY A 44 9.58 -4.31 0.11
CA GLY A 44 8.79 -3.08 0.01
C GLY A 44 7.30 -3.37 -0.16
N PHE A 45 6.96 -4.35 -1.01
CA PHE A 45 5.57 -4.76 -1.20
C PHE A 45 4.93 -5.30 0.10
N ILE A 46 5.63 -6.18 0.81
CA ILE A 46 5.15 -6.72 2.11
C ILE A 46 5.00 -5.61 3.14
N PHE A 47 5.95 -4.67 3.20
CA PHE A 47 5.89 -3.52 4.09
C PHE A 47 4.66 -2.64 3.79
N ALA A 48 4.42 -2.31 2.51
CA ALA A 48 3.26 -1.51 2.10
C ALA A 48 1.93 -2.17 2.53
N GLN A 49 1.80 -3.49 2.37
CA GLN A 49 0.62 -4.23 2.85
C GLN A 49 0.41 -4.11 4.35
N GLN A 50 1.49 -4.18 5.13
CA GLN A 50 1.40 -4.06 6.60
C GLN A 50 1.06 -2.63 7.03
N GLU A 51 1.65 -1.65 6.36
CA GLU A 51 1.48 -0.24 6.71
C GLU A 51 0.07 0.26 6.38
N ILE A 52 -0.48 -0.11 5.22
CA ILE A 52 -1.88 0.20 4.88
C ILE A 52 -2.86 -0.40 5.89
N ARG A 53 -2.65 -1.65 6.31
CA ARG A 53 -3.49 -2.29 7.33
C ARG A 53 -3.45 -1.54 8.65
N ARG A 54 -2.28 -1.05 9.07
CA ARG A 54 -2.15 -0.20 10.26
C ARG A 54 -2.93 1.10 10.11
N MET A 55 -2.78 1.79 8.97
CA MET A 55 -3.46 3.06 8.69
C MET A 55 -4.99 2.95 8.67
N GLU A 56 -5.56 1.79 8.32
CA GLU A 56 -7.03 1.58 8.35
C GLU A 56 -7.56 1.20 9.75
N GLU A 57 -6.69 0.73 10.64
CA GLU A 57 -7.03 0.41 12.04
C GLU A 57 -6.96 1.63 12.97
N GLU A 58 -6.33 2.72 12.54
CA GLU A 58 -6.19 4.00 13.26
C GLU A 58 -7.30 5.03 12.91
#